data_AF-A0A4U7F818-F1
#
_entry.id   AF-A0A4U7F818-F1
#
_cell.length_a   1.000
_cell.length_b   1.000
_cell.length_c   1.000
_cell.angle_alpha   90.00
_cell.angle_beta   90.00
_cell.angle_gamma   90.00
#
_symmetry.space_group_name_H-M   'P 1'
#
loop_
_entity.id
_entity.type
_entity.pdbx_description
1 polymer ?
#
loop_
_entity_poly.entity_id
_entity_poly.type
_entity_poly.pdbx_seq_one_letter_code
_entity_poly.pdbx_strand_id
1 'polypeptide(L)'
;MQQREIVTTYDDAVVARNDATTARDEGVTAFNEESYPAAIESIETALTEYRTANEGFTEAADLARELDEDDAAALCETAVTETALQVDATEAALSAARAADEDADAGTINGHIETFRTHRDEAAALTVEDADAVAVALGLEP
;
A
#
# COMPACT_ATOMS: atom_id res chain seq x y z
N MET A 1 -1.53 27.71 2.78
CA MET A 1 -0.31 27.00 2.33
C MET A 1 -0.37 25.56 2.82
N GLN A 2 -0.60 25.31 4.11
CA GLN A 2 -0.72 23.96 4.69
C GLN A 2 -1.80 23.08 4.03
N GLN A 3 -2.98 23.60 3.67
CA GLN A 3 -3.99 22.80 2.93
C GLN A 3 -3.48 22.26 1.58
N ARG A 4 -2.64 23.02 0.86
CA ARG A 4 -2.03 22.53 -0.39
C ARG A 4 -0.92 21.52 -0.14
N GLU A 5 -0.22 21.66 0.98
CA GLU A 5 0.79 20.69 1.42
C GLU A 5 0.15 19.34 1.71
N ILE A 6 -1.00 19.30 2.40
CA ILE A 6 -1.77 18.05 2.62
C ILE A 6 -2.09 17.38 1.28
N VAL A 7 -2.61 18.12 0.30
CA VAL A 7 -2.96 17.57 -1.02
C VAL A 7 -1.72 17.03 -1.75
N THR A 8 -0.61 17.78 -1.76
CA THR A 8 0.63 17.30 -2.39
C THR A 8 1.18 16.05 -1.70
N THR A 9 1.24 16.03 -0.37
CA THR A 9 1.72 14.86 0.39
C THR A 9 0.84 13.64 0.14
N TYR A 10 -0.48 13.83 0.08
CA TYR A 10 -1.42 12.76 -0.26
C TYR A 10 -1.24 12.25 -1.69
N ASP A 11 -1.08 13.15 -2.67
CA ASP A 11 -0.87 12.79 -4.07
C ASP A 11 0.43 12.01 -4.27
N ASP A 12 1.53 12.46 -3.67
CA ASP A 12 2.81 11.76 -3.69
C ASP A 12 2.68 10.35 -3.07
N ALA A 13 1.89 10.20 -2.00
CA ALA A 13 1.61 8.90 -1.38
C ALA A 13 0.75 8.00 -2.29
N VAL A 14 -0.23 8.54 -3.02
CA VAL A 14 -1.00 7.79 -4.03
C VAL A 14 -0.10 7.28 -5.14
N VAL A 15 0.84 8.10 -5.62
CA VAL A 15 1.82 7.69 -6.63
C VAL A 15 2.67 6.53 -6.11
N ALA A 16 3.26 6.66 -4.92
CA ALA A 16 4.06 5.59 -4.31
C ALA A 16 3.24 4.29 -4.12
N ARG A 17 1.98 4.39 -3.69
CA ARG A 17 1.07 3.24 -3.57
C ARG A 17 0.82 2.54 -4.92
N ASN A 18 0.65 3.31 -5.99
CA ASN A 18 0.41 2.77 -7.33
C ASN A 18 1.66 2.08 -7.90
N ASP A 19 2.84 2.67 -7.67
CA ASP A 19 4.12 2.05 -8.02
C ASP A 19 4.35 0.76 -7.23
N ALA A 20 4.05 0.77 -5.92
CA ALA A 20 4.10 -0.42 -5.07
C ALA A 20 3.17 -1.54 -5.58
N THR A 21 1.95 -1.18 -5.98
CA THR A 21 0.98 -2.13 -6.54
C THR A 21 1.49 -2.76 -7.83
N THR A 22 2.12 -1.97 -8.69
CA THR A 22 2.73 -2.46 -9.94
C THR A 22 3.87 -3.44 -9.65
N ALA A 23 4.81 -3.05 -8.78
CA ALA A 23 5.94 -3.91 -8.41
C ALA A 23 5.48 -5.22 -7.74
N ARG A 24 4.44 -5.16 -6.89
CA ARG A 24 3.86 -6.36 -6.27
C ARG A 24 3.27 -7.30 -7.33
N ASP A 25 2.54 -6.78 -8.30
CA ASP A 25 1.92 -7.58 -9.36
C ASP A 25 2.96 -8.21 -10.29
N GLU A 26 4.06 -7.50 -10.56
CA GLU A 26 5.26 -8.06 -11.22
C GLU A 26 5.86 -9.19 -10.40
N GLY A 27 6.03 -9.00 -9.09
CA GLY A 27 6.55 -10.01 -8.18
C GLY A 27 5.68 -11.27 -8.09
N VAL A 28 4.35 -11.11 -8.04
CA VAL A 28 3.40 -12.22 -8.11
C VAL A 28 3.48 -12.94 -9.46
N THR A 29 3.67 -12.21 -10.56
CA THR A 29 3.86 -12.80 -11.89
C THR A 29 5.14 -13.64 -11.92
N ALA A 30 6.27 -13.09 -11.47
CA ALA A 30 7.54 -13.81 -11.38
C ALA A 30 7.47 -15.04 -10.47
N PHE A 31 6.73 -14.96 -9.35
CA PHE A 31 6.49 -16.10 -8.47
C PHE A 31 5.76 -17.24 -9.21
N ASN A 32 4.71 -16.92 -9.96
CA ASN A 32 3.96 -17.90 -10.76
C ASN A 32 4.77 -18.51 -11.92
N GLU A 33 5.80 -17.80 -12.37
CA GLU A 33 6.77 -18.26 -13.38
C GLU A 33 7.96 -19.03 -12.76
N GLU A 34 7.91 -19.33 -11.45
CA GLU A 34 8.97 -20.00 -10.69
C GLU A 34 10.30 -19.22 -10.72
N SER A 35 10.25 -17.91 -10.98
CA SER A 35 11.40 -17.00 -10.94
C SER A 35 11.53 -16.36 -9.56
N TYR A 36 11.76 -17.18 -8.53
CA TYR A 36 11.71 -16.72 -7.13
C TYR A 36 12.69 -15.59 -6.78
N PRO A 37 13.94 -15.55 -7.28
CA PRO A 37 14.83 -14.42 -7.03
C PRO A 37 14.28 -13.09 -7.58
N ALA A 38 13.67 -13.10 -8.78
CA ALA A 38 13.04 -11.92 -9.35
C ALA A 38 11.75 -11.54 -8.60
N ALA A 39 10.97 -12.54 -8.17
CA ALA A 39 9.79 -12.31 -7.34
C ALA A 39 10.15 -11.64 -6.01
N ILE A 40 11.20 -12.11 -5.33
CA ILE A 40 11.69 -11.54 -4.07
C ILE A 40 12.11 -10.08 -4.28
N GLU A 41 12.89 -9.79 -5.32
CA GLU A 41 13.33 -8.43 -5.63
C GLU A 41 12.15 -7.47 -5.86
N SER A 42 11.22 -7.84 -6.75
CA SER A 42 10.04 -7.01 -7.05
C SER A 42 9.12 -6.82 -5.82
N ILE A 43 8.96 -7.86 -4.99
CA ILE A 43 8.14 -7.76 -3.76
C ILE A 43 8.82 -6.89 -2.70
N GLU A 44 10.15 -6.93 -2.58
CA GLU A 44 10.89 -6.04 -1.67
C GLU A 44 10.81 -4.57 -2.11
N THR A 45 10.85 -4.31 -3.42
CA THR A 45 10.55 -2.99 -3.98
C THR A 45 9.14 -2.56 -3.62
N ALA A 46 8.13 -3.40 -3.87
CA ALA A 46 6.74 -3.10 -3.52
C ALA A 46 6.56 -2.77 -2.03
N LEU A 47 7.21 -3.53 -1.15
CA LEU A 47 7.14 -3.32 0.29
C LEU A 47 7.76 -1.99 0.72
N THR A 48 8.84 -1.56 0.06
CA THR A 48 9.46 -0.26 0.31
C THR A 48 8.51 0.86 -0.08
N GLU A 49 7.94 0.79 -1.29
CA GLU A 49 7.04 1.83 -1.81
C GLU A 49 5.71 1.89 -1.02
N TYR A 50 5.14 0.76 -0.60
CA TYR A 50 3.95 0.77 0.27
C TYR A 50 4.23 1.41 1.63
N ARG A 51 5.42 1.22 2.20
CA ARG A 51 5.80 1.88 3.46
C ARG A 51 5.96 3.38 3.27
N THR A 52 6.58 3.82 2.18
CA THR A 52 6.66 5.24 1.81
C THR A 52 5.28 5.86 1.62
N ALA A 53 4.37 5.17 0.93
CA ALA A 53 2.98 5.61 0.80
C ALA A 53 2.27 5.71 2.15
N ASN A 54 2.46 4.72 3.04
CA ASN A 54 1.84 4.72 4.37
C ASN A 54 2.33 5.90 5.23
N GLU A 55 3.63 6.19 5.20
CA GLU A 55 4.23 7.36 5.85
C GLU A 55 3.62 8.67 5.31
N GLY A 56 3.52 8.81 3.99
CA GLY A 56 2.93 9.99 3.35
C GLY A 56 1.44 10.18 3.70
N PHE A 57 0.63 9.13 3.67
CA PHE A 57 -0.76 9.21 4.10
C PHE A 57 -0.90 9.54 5.60
N THR A 58 0.01 9.05 6.43
CA THR A 58 0.02 9.36 7.87
C THR A 58 0.36 10.83 8.10
N GLU A 59 1.37 11.35 7.40
CA GLU A 59 1.74 12.77 7.45
C GLU A 59 0.59 13.67 6.98
N ALA A 60 -0.08 13.33 5.87
CA ALA A 60 -1.24 14.05 5.39
C ALA A 60 -2.41 14.04 6.41
N ALA A 61 -2.67 12.90 7.06
CA ALA A 61 -3.68 12.79 8.10
C ALA A 61 -3.33 13.66 9.33
N ASP A 62 -2.08 13.63 9.77
CA ASP A 62 -1.62 14.42 10.93
C ASP A 62 -1.75 15.91 10.65
N LEU A 63 -1.31 16.37 9.47
CA LEU A 63 -1.46 17.76 9.04
C LEU A 63 -2.94 18.19 8.94
N ALA A 64 -3.83 17.33 8.43
CA ALA A 64 -5.25 17.62 8.38
C ALA A 64 -5.87 17.78 9.77
N ARG A 65 -5.49 16.91 10.73
CA ARG A 65 -5.95 17.01 12.13
C ARG A 65 -5.40 18.27 12.82
N GLU A 66 -4.18 18.68 12.52
CA GLU A 66 -3.61 19.93 13.05
C GLU A 66 -4.38 21.18 12.60
N LEU A 67 -5.10 21.09 11.47
CA LEU A 67 -5.95 22.15 10.93
C LEU A 67 -7.43 22.02 11.32
N ASP A 68 -7.79 21.04 12.14
CA ASP A 68 -9.18 20.69 12.47
C ASP A 68 -10.03 20.34 11.21
N GLU A 69 -9.41 19.78 10.17
CA GLU A 69 -10.06 19.37 8.91
C GLU A 69 -10.46 17.90 8.96
N ASP A 70 -11.48 17.57 9.78
CA ASP A 70 -11.88 16.20 10.12
C ASP A 70 -12.20 15.31 8.89
N ASP A 71 -12.87 15.86 7.87
CA ASP A 71 -13.24 15.11 6.67
C ASP A 71 -11.99 14.73 5.86
N ALA A 72 -11.04 15.65 5.70
CA ALA A 72 -9.78 15.38 5.01
C ALA A 72 -8.90 14.38 5.80
N ALA A 73 -8.86 14.52 7.13
CA ALA A 73 -8.18 13.57 8.00
C ALA A 73 -8.74 12.15 7.86
N ALA A 74 -10.07 11.99 7.83
CA ALA A 74 -10.72 10.70 7.68
C ALA A 74 -10.40 10.01 6.33
N LEU A 75 -10.30 10.77 5.24
CA LEU A 75 -9.86 10.27 3.94
C LEU A 75 -8.42 9.75 4.00
N CYS A 76 -7.52 10.53 4.62
CA CYS A 76 -6.13 10.13 4.81
C CYS A 76 -6.00 8.89 5.70
N GLU A 77 -6.73 8.81 6.80
CA GLU A 77 -6.75 7.64 7.70
C GLU A 77 -7.26 6.36 7.03
N THR A 78 -8.25 6.47 6.14
CA THR A 78 -8.73 5.34 5.34
C THR A 78 -7.62 4.85 4.42
N ALA A 79 -6.88 5.75 3.79
CA ALA A 79 -5.72 5.41 2.96
C ALA A 79 -4.57 4.78 3.76
N VAL A 80 -4.30 5.27 4.98
CA VAL A 80 -3.33 4.65 5.91
C VAL A 80 -3.75 3.22 6.22
N THR A 81 -5.03 3.00 6.54
CA THR A 81 -5.55 1.68 6.92
C THR A 81 -5.47 0.69 5.76
N GLU A 82 -5.88 1.11 4.55
CA GLU A 82 -5.77 0.29 3.35
C GLU A 82 -4.32 -0.06 3.03
N THR A 83 -3.43 0.94 3.07
CA THR A 83 -2.02 0.74 2.73
C THR A 83 -1.32 -0.15 3.76
N ALA A 84 -1.70 -0.09 5.04
CA ALA A 84 -1.17 -1.00 6.06
C ALA A 84 -1.54 -2.46 5.76
N LEU A 85 -2.78 -2.72 5.33
CA LEU A 85 -3.19 -4.06 4.88
C LEU A 85 -2.42 -4.50 3.63
N GLN A 86 -2.09 -3.58 2.71
CA GLN A 86 -1.23 -3.89 1.57
C GLN A 86 0.21 -4.24 1.98
N VAL A 87 0.76 -3.58 3.00
CA VAL A 87 2.06 -3.94 3.60
C VAL A 87 2.00 -5.37 4.14
N ASP A 88 1.02 -5.68 4.99
CA ASP A 88 0.86 -7.02 5.58
C ASP A 88 0.68 -8.11 4.50
N ALA A 89 -0.14 -7.82 3.48
CA ALA A 89 -0.30 -8.71 2.33
C ALA A 89 1.05 -8.94 1.62
N THR A 90 1.79 -7.87 1.34
CA THR A 90 3.06 -7.93 0.60
C THR A 90 4.15 -8.64 1.40
N GLU A 91 4.19 -8.50 2.72
CA GLU A 91 5.07 -9.29 3.60
C GLU A 91 4.75 -10.79 3.57
N ALA A 92 3.46 -11.15 3.52
CA ALA A 92 3.05 -12.54 3.33
C ALA A 92 3.46 -13.07 1.95
N ALA A 93 3.31 -12.28 0.88
CA ALA A 93 3.81 -12.65 -0.46
C ALA A 93 5.33 -12.84 -0.48
N LEU A 94 6.09 -11.98 0.21
CA LEU A 94 7.55 -12.10 0.34
C LEU A 94 7.94 -13.38 1.08
N SER A 95 7.20 -13.72 2.14
CA SER A 95 7.41 -14.95 2.90
C SER A 95 7.13 -16.19 2.04
N ALA A 96 6.08 -16.16 1.21
CA ALA A 96 5.81 -17.22 0.24
C ALA A 96 6.93 -17.38 -0.79
N ALA A 97 7.42 -16.27 -1.35
CA ALA A 97 8.49 -16.25 -2.35
C ALA A 97 9.81 -16.82 -1.79
N ARG A 98 10.19 -16.39 -0.57
CA ARG A 98 11.38 -16.92 0.11
C ARG A 98 11.24 -18.39 0.47
N ALA A 99 10.07 -18.81 0.97
CA ALA A 99 9.82 -20.21 1.26
C ALA A 99 9.92 -21.08 0.00
N ALA A 100 9.43 -20.60 -1.15
CA ALA A 100 9.55 -21.32 -2.41
C ALA A 100 11.01 -21.37 -2.93
N ASP A 101 11.77 -20.28 -2.80
CA ASP A 101 13.21 -20.24 -3.12
C ASP A 101 14.04 -21.20 -2.26
N GLU A 102 13.62 -21.41 -1.01
CA GLU A 102 14.25 -22.33 -0.05
C GLU A 102 13.72 -23.78 -0.13
N ASP A 103 12.97 -24.13 -1.18
CA ASP A 103 12.36 -25.46 -1.39
C ASP A 103 11.48 -25.93 -0.19
N ALA A 104 10.81 -25.00 0.49
CA ALA A 104 9.89 -25.33 1.57
C ALA A 104 8.70 -26.18 1.08
N ASP A 105 8.03 -26.88 2.00
CA ASP A 105 6.89 -27.70 1.64
C ASP A 105 5.69 -26.85 1.17
N ALA A 106 4.86 -27.45 0.30
CA ALA A 106 3.70 -26.78 -0.26
C ALA A 106 2.71 -26.28 0.80
N GLY A 107 2.64 -26.91 1.99
CA GLY A 107 1.79 -26.44 3.08
C GLY A 107 2.25 -25.10 3.62
N THR A 108 3.56 -24.93 3.83
CA THR A 108 4.18 -23.67 4.26
C THR A 108 3.95 -22.55 3.23
N ILE A 109 4.24 -22.81 1.96
CA ILE A 109 4.06 -21.84 0.88
C ILE A 109 2.59 -21.42 0.75
N ASN A 110 1.67 -22.40 0.74
CA ASN A 110 0.24 -22.13 0.61
C ASN A 110 -0.31 -21.34 1.81
N GLY A 111 0.20 -21.58 3.02
CA GLY A 111 -0.18 -20.79 4.19
C GLY A 111 0.11 -19.29 4.02
N HIS A 112 1.28 -18.94 3.49
CA HIS A 112 1.62 -17.55 3.18
C HIS A 112 0.75 -16.96 2.06
N ILE A 113 0.45 -17.75 1.02
CA ILE A 113 -0.44 -17.31 -0.07
C ILE A 113 -1.87 -17.05 0.43
N GLU A 114 -2.38 -17.87 1.36
CA GLU A 114 -3.69 -17.66 1.99
C GLU A 114 -3.72 -16.36 2.82
N THR A 115 -2.67 -16.09 3.60
CA THR A 115 -2.53 -14.82 4.34
C THR A 115 -2.46 -13.62 3.39
N PHE A 116 -1.66 -13.71 2.32
CA PHE A 116 -1.59 -12.66 1.29
C PHE A 116 -2.96 -12.34 0.70
N ARG A 117 -3.73 -13.37 0.31
CA ARG A 117 -5.07 -13.20 -0.27
C ARG A 117 -6.03 -12.56 0.72
N THR A 118 -5.99 -12.99 1.99
CA THR A 118 -6.86 -12.45 3.04
C THR A 118 -6.66 -10.95 3.21
N HIS A 119 -5.41 -10.51 3.42
CA HIS A 119 -5.13 -9.09 3.61
C HIS A 119 -5.38 -8.26 2.34
N ARG A 120 -5.11 -8.82 1.16
CA ARG A 120 -5.43 -8.14 -0.11
C ARG A 120 -6.94 -7.93 -0.27
N ASP A 121 -7.75 -8.93 0.07
CA ASP A 121 -9.21 -8.84 -0.01
C ASP A 121 -9.76 -7.84 1.01
N GLU A 122 -9.17 -7.79 2.22
CA GLU A 122 -9.49 -6.77 3.23
C GLU A 122 -9.11 -5.36 2.77
N ALA A 123 -7.93 -5.17 2.19
CA ALA A 123 -7.49 -3.89 1.62
C ALA A 123 -8.43 -3.44 0.48
N ALA A 124 -8.84 -4.36 -0.39
CA ALA A 124 -9.76 -4.08 -1.50
C ALA A 124 -11.18 -3.68 -1.06
N ALA A 125 -11.54 -3.91 0.22
CA ALA A 125 -12.80 -3.43 0.79
C ALA A 125 -12.74 -1.94 1.19
N LEU A 126 -11.54 -1.35 1.23
CA LEU A 126 -11.31 0.06 1.52
C LEU A 126 -11.02 0.82 0.23
N THR A 127 -11.55 2.04 0.12
CA THR A 127 -11.31 2.91 -1.03
C THR A 127 -10.27 3.95 -0.66
N VAL A 128 -9.17 3.99 -1.41
CA VAL A 128 -8.21 5.10 -1.40
C VAL A 128 -8.67 6.08 -2.47
N GLU A 129 -9.13 7.25 -2.03
CA GLU A 129 -9.56 8.30 -2.94
C GLU A 129 -8.36 8.96 -3.65
N ASP A 130 -8.62 9.77 -4.65
CA ASP A 130 -7.60 10.60 -5.28
C ASP A 130 -7.35 11.91 -4.49
N ALA A 131 -6.31 12.64 -4.89
CA ALA A 131 -5.97 13.91 -4.26
C ALA A 131 -7.05 15.00 -4.46
N ASP A 132 -7.90 14.89 -5.49
CA ASP A 132 -8.99 15.83 -5.74
C ASP A 132 -10.07 15.70 -4.65
N ALA A 133 -10.38 14.48 -4.20
CA ALA A 133 -11.29 14.26 -3.08
C ALA A 133 -10.80 14.93 -1.79
N VAL A 134 -9.49 14.85 -1.51
CA VAL A 134 -8.86 15.52 -0.36
C VAL A 134 -8.88 17.04 -0.54
N ALA A 135 -8.59 17.55 -1.74
CA ALA A 135 -8.68 18.96 -2.04
C ALA A 135 -10.10 19.51 -1.82
N VAL A 136 -11.12 18.79 -2.28
CA VAL A 136 -12.53 19.13 -2.07
C VAL A 136 -12.89 19.13 -0.59
N ALA A 137 -12.43 18.14 0.19
CA ALA A 137 -12.65 18.07 1.63
C ALA A 137 -12.04 19.28 2.37
N LEU A 138 -10.90 19.79 1.89
CA LEU A 138 -10.23 20.99 2.40
C LEU A 138 -10.83 22.32 1.86
N GLY A 139 -11.92 22.26 1.09
CA GLY A 139 -12.57 23.43 0.51
C GLY A 139 -11.77 24.10 -0.61
N LEU A 140 -10.85 23.38 -1.25
CA LEU A 140 -10.07 23.84 -2.40
C LEU A 140 -10.82 23.53 -3.72
N GLU A 141 -10.59 24.35 -4.73
CA GLU A 141 -10.95 23.98 -6.11
C GLU A 141 -9.96 22.91 -6.61
N PRO A 142 -10.44 21.79 -7.19
CA PRO A 142 -9.58 20.77 -7.80
C PRO A 142 -8.84 21.31 -9.03
#